data_AF-A0A2Z7B6H2-F1
#
_entry.id   AF-A0A2Z7B6H2-F1
#
_cell.length_a   1.000
_cell.length_b   1.000
_cell.length_c   1.000
_cell.angle_alpha   90.00
_cell.angle_beta   90.00
_cell.angle_gamma   90.00
#
_symmetry.space_group_name_H-M   'P 1'
#
loop_
_entity.id
_entity.type
_entity.pdbx_description
1 polymer ?
#
loop_
_entity_poly.entity_id
_entity_poly.type
_entity_poly.pdbx_seq_one_letter_code
_entity_poly.pdbx_strand_id
1 'polypeptide(L)'
;MCWQEVRVRWADDSSARRAQDELLEMTWMHLNATQRVLPPLLILELFCTRLERHDHGSALSCITNYFVESHLFSTKSWSKFFVENGYRFESGSLMKLVQEINNRIAKNENLALEQLMKSCEEFLRTRGATTELGKLEFAGRSHDETTLDFCNQV
;
A
#
# COMPACT_ATOMS: atom_id res chain seq x y z
N MET A 1 -17.72 -6.97 14.17
CA MET A 1 -17.73 -5.71 13.40
C MET A 1 -16.44 -5.64 12.60
N CYS A 2 -16.54 -5.76 11.27
CA CYS A 2 -15.38 -5.69 10.39
C CYS A 2 -14.98 -4.22 10.24
N TRP A 3 -13.69 -3.92 10.48
CA TRP A 3 -13.07 -2.60 10.27
C TRP A 3 -13.27 -2.02 8.85
N GLN A 4 -13.77 -2.83 7.90
CA GLN A 4 -14.10 -2.45 6.54
C GLN A 4 -15.36 -1.55 6.44
N GLU A 5 -16.40 -1.77 7.24
CA GLU A 5 -17.67 -1.02 7.09
C GLU A 5 -17.57 0.43 7.57
N VAL A 6 -16.76 0.68 8.60
CA VAL A 6 -16.54 2.05 9.08
C VAL A 6 -15.67 2.83 8.10
N ARG A 7 -14.66 2.21 7.47
CA ARG A 7 -13.66 2.89 6.63
C ARG A 7 -14.18 3.27 5.23
N VAL A 8 -15.04 2.46 4.62
CA VAL A 8 -15.61 2.74 3.28
C VAL A 8 -16.49 4.00 3.28
N ARG A 9 -17.14 4.32 4.40
CA ARG A 9 -18.09 5.43 4.49
C ARG A 9 -17.47 6.83 4.53
N TRP A 10 -16.15 6.94 4.75
CA TRP A 10 -15.42 8.23 4.83
C TRP A 10 -14.45 8.47 3.68
N ALA A 11 -14.37 7.54 2.71
CA ALA A 11 -13.41 7.58 1.62
C ALA A 11 -13.67 8.69 0.58
N ASP A 12 -14.79 9.41 0.63
CA ASP A 12 -15.11 10.51 -0.30
C ASP A 12 -14.92 11.92 0.27
N ASP A 13 -14.71 12.08 1.58
CA ASP A 13 -14.51 13.40 2.19
C ASP A 13 -13.03 13.63 2.53
N SER A 14 -12.39 14.54 1.79
CA SER A 14 -10.98 14.89 2.00
C SER A 14 -10.73 15.60 3.34
N SER A 15 -11.76 16.23 3.93
CA SER A 15 -11.67 16.88 5.23
C SER A 15 -11.68 15.87 6.38
N ALA A 16 -12.53 14.84 6.28
CA ALA A 16 -12.59 13.77 7.28
C ALA A 16 -11.28 12.98 7.37
N ARG A 17 -10.66 12.70 6.21
CA ARG A 17 -9.33 12.05 6.16
C ARG A 17 -8.23 12.90 6.79
N ARG A 18 -8.21 14.20 6.52
CA ARG A 18 -7.25 15.12 7.17
C ARG A 18 -7.43 15.14 8.68
N ALA A 19 -8.68 15.24 9.16
CA ALA A 19 -8.96 15.22 10.60
C ALA A 19 -8.51 13.91 11.26
N GLN A 20 -8.67 12.77 10.57
CA GLN A 20 -8.19 11.48 11.05
C GLN A 20 -6.66 11.43 11.11
N ASP A 21 -5.98 11.92 10.08
CA ASP A 21 -4.52 11.97 10.07
C ASP A 21 -3.95 12.90 11.17
N GLU A 22 -4.59 14.05 11.39
CA GLU A 22 -4.23 14.99 12.46
C GLU A 22 -4.41 14.35 13.84
N LEU A 23 -5.52 13.64 14.05
CA LEU A 23 -5.77 12.90 15.29
C LEU A 23 -4.75 11.77 15.49
N LEU A 24 -4.38 11.07 14.42
CA LEU A 24 -3.36 10.03 14.45
C LEU A 24 -2.00 10.60 14.88
N GLU A 25 -1.61 11.75 14.32
CA GLU A 25 -0.37 12.44 14.66
C GLU A 25 -0.38 12.96 16.10
N MET A 26 -1.48 13.56 16.56
CA MET A 26 -1.61 14.00 17.95
C MET A 26 -1.53 12.83 18.94
N THR A 27 -2.20 11.72 18.61
CA THR A 27 -2.18 10.50 19.43
C THR A 27 -0.78 9.93 19.50
N TRP A 28 -0.08 9.89 18.35
CA TRP A 28 1.31 9.48 18.26
C TRP A 28 2.21 10.31 19.17
N MET A 29 2.14 11.63 19.04
CA MET A 29 2.98 12.55 19.81
C MET A 29 2.74 12.40 21.32
N HIS A 30 1.47 12.22 21.74
CA HIS A 30 1.13 11.98 23.13
C HIS A 30 1.69 10.66 23.66
N LEU A 31 1.57 9.56 22.90
CA LEU A 31 2.08 8.25 23.31
C LEU A 31 3.61 8.23 23.38
N ASN A 32 4.28 8.88 22.41
CA ASN A 32 5.73 9.01 22.41
C ASN A 32 6.23 9.87 23.59
N ALA A 33 5.56 10.99 23.87
CA ALA A 33 5.89 11.86 25.01
C ALA A 33 5.70 11.15 26.37
N THR A 34 4.74 10.23 26.45
CA THR A 34 4.47 9.44 27.66
C THR A 34 5.24 8.11 27.72
N GLN A 35 6.14 7.85 26.75
CA GLN A 35 6.91 6.61 26.61
C GLN A 35 6.06 5.33 26.66
N ARG A 36 4.81 5.42 26.19
CA ARG A 36 3.89 4.29 26.16
C ARG A 36 4.12 3.45 24.91
N VAL A 37 4.01 2.13 25.07
CA VAL A 37 4.06 1.19 23.94
C VAL A 37 2.88 1.49 23.01
N LEU A 38 3.20 1.63 21.74
CA LEU A 38 2.22 1.93 20.71
C LEU A 38 1.48 0.67 20.30
N PRO A 39 0.13 0.70 20.25
CA PRO A 39 -0.63 -0.43 19.74
C PRO A 39 -0.21 -0.76 18.31
N PRO A 40 -0.03 -2.05 17.96
CA PRO A 40 0.39 -2.48 16.62
C PRO A 40 -0.43 -1.87 15.48
N LEU A 41 -1.75 -1.76 15.66
CA LEU A 41 -2.66 -1.18 14.67
C LEU A 41 -2.38 0.31 14.41
N LEU A 42 -1.99 1.06 15.44
CA LEU A 42 -1.66 2.48 15.31
C LEU A 42 -0.37 2.65 14.50
N ILE A 43 0.63 1.79 14.75
CA ILE A 43 1.90 1.85 14.02
C ILE A 43 1.70 1.50 12.54
N LEU A 44 0.83 0.52 12.24
CA LEU A 44 0.48 0.19 10.84
C LEU A 44 -0.26 1.34 10.14
N GLU A 45 -1.18 2.04 10.83
CA GLU A 45 -1.86 3.18 10.22
C GLU A 45 -0.89 4.35 10.00
N LEU A 46 0.01 4.62 10.95
CA LEU A 46 1.08 5.61 10.77
C LEU A 46 1.97 5.26 9.57
N PHE A 47 2.36 3.99 9.45
CA PHE A 47 3.11 3.51 8.30
C PHE A 47 2.36 3.77 6.99
N CYS A 48 1.06 3.43 6.91
CA CYS A 48 0.21 3.73 5.76
C CYS A 48 0.19 5.22 5.42
N THR A 49 -0.17 6.07 6.38
CA THR A 49 -0.30 7.52 6.17
C THR A 49 1.02 8.14 5.73
N ARG A 50 2.16 7.70 6.29
CA ARG A 50 3.49 8.19 5.87
C ARG A 50 3.85 7.73 4.46
N LEU A 51 3.51 6.50 4.09
CA LEU A 51 3.77 5.96 2.77
C LEU A 51 2.89 6.59 1.67
N GLU A 52 1.64 6.94 1.99
CA GLU A 52 0.75 7.74 1.14
C GLU A 52 1.32 9.15 0.89
N ARG A 53 1.97 9.74 1.91
CA ARG A 53 2.62 11.05 1.82
C ARG A 53 4.03 11.01 1.21
N HIS A 54 4.46 9.86 0.72
CA HIS A 54 5.81 9.63 0.19
C HIS A 54 6.94 9.91 1.19
N ASP A 55 6.67 9.78 2.49
CA ASP A 55 7.65 9.90 3.56
C ASP A 55 8.15 8.49 3.95
N HIS A 56 8.97 7.90 3.08
CA HIS A 56 9.48 6.52 3.23
C HIS A 56 10.38 6.38 4.46
N GLY A 57 11.17 7.41 4.76
CA GLY A 57 12.12 7.41 5.88
C GLY A 57 11.43 7.39 7.24
N SER A 58 10.38 8.19 7.42
CA SER A 58 9.57 8.16 8.65
C SER A 58 8.72 6.89 8.73
N ALA A 59 8.17 6.43 7.61
CA ALA A 59 7.40 5.19 7.55
C ALA A 59 8.22 4.00 8.08
N LEU A 60 9.46 3.83 7.61
CA LEU A 60 10.32 2.74 8.09
C LEU A 60 10.73 2.92 9.55
N SER A 61 10.93 4.15 10.00
CA SER A 61 11.24 4.44 11.41
C SER A 61 10.11 4.03 12.34
N CYS A 62 8.84 4.13 11.92
CA CYS A 62 7.69 3.62 12.68
C CYS A 62 7.80 2.11 12.96
N ILE A 63 8.25 1.34 11.96
CA ILE A 63 8.43 -0.11 12.08
C ILE A 63 9.66 -0.46 12.92
N THR A 64 10.79 0.20 12.69
CA THR A 64 12.06 -0.16 13.37
C THR A 64 12.13 0.26 14.83
N ASN A 65 11.52 1.39 15.19
CA ASN A 65 11.71 1.98 16.52
C ASN A 65 10.70 1.48 17.56
N TYR A 66 9.51 1.03 17.13
CA TYR A 66 8.37 0.86 18.05
C TYR A 66 7.74 -0.53 18.02
N PHE A 67 8.17 -1.39 17.11
CA PHE A 67 7.50 -2.65 16.87
C PHE A 67 8.38 -3.82 17.34
N VAL A 68 8.15 -4.22 18.59
CA VAL A 68 8.95 -5.25 19.29
C VAL A 68 8.39 -6.66 19.05
N GLU A 69 7.18 -6.79 18.49
CA GLU A 69 6.51 -8.08 18.33
C GLU A 69 6.76 -8.75 16.97
N SER A 70 7.58 -9.80 16.98
CA SER A 70 8.06 -10.53 15.80
C SER A 70 6.98 -11.24 14.98
N HIS A 71 5.83 -11.58 15.57
CA HIS A 71 4.80 -12.40 14.91
C HIS A 71 3.95 -11.62 13.89
N LEU A 72 3.87 -10.29 14.03
CA LEU A 72 3.17 -9.42 13.09
C LEU A 72 3.97 -9.15 11.81
N PHE A 73 5.24 -9.56 11.78
CA PHE A 73 6.19 -9.35 10.68
C PHE A 73 6.51 -10.61 9.86
N SER A 74 5.64 -11.62 9.89
CA SER A 74 5.77 -12.71 8.92
C SER A 74 5.57 -12.16 7.50
N THR A 75 6.25 -12.74 6.50
CA THR A 75 5.94 -12.48 5.08
C THR A 75 4.42 -12.54 4.84
N LYS A 76 3.73 -13.53 5.41
CA LYS A 76 2.27 -13.70 5.25
C LYS A 76 1.46 -12.51 5.77
N SER A 77 1.87 -11.92 6.90
CA SER A 77 1.21 -10.75 7.48
C SER A 77 1.37 -9.52 6.58
N TRP A 78 2.57 -9.31 6.05
CA TRP A 78 2.85 -8.22 5.12
C TRP A 78 2.18 -8.39 3.77
N SER A 79 2.15 -9.61 3.21
CA SER A 79 1.41 -9.89 1.98
C SER A 79 -0.07 -9.55 2.16
N LYS A 80 -0.68 -9.95 3.28
CA LYS A 80 -2.07 -9.59 3.59
C LYS A 80 -2.25 -8.07 3.70
N PHE A 81 -1.34 -7.39 4.40
CA PHE A 81 -1.36 -5.94 4.52
C PHE A 81 -1.35 -5.24 3.15
N PHE A 82 -0.48 -5.65 2.23
CA PHE A 82 -0.41 -5.07 0.89
C PHE A 82 -1.64 -5.40 0.03
N VAL A 83 -2.23 -6.58 0.16
CA VAL A 83 -3.50 -6.89 -0.52
C VAL A 83 -4.62 -5.97 -0.03
N GLU A 84 -4.70 -5.74 1.29
CA GLU A 84 -5.78 -4.96 1.89
C GLU A 84 -5.61 -3.45 1.74
N ASN A 85 -4.39 -2.93 1.70
CA ASN A 85 -4.11 -1.49 1.70
C ASN A 85 -3.39 -1.01 0.45
N GLY A 86 -2.94 -1.91 -0.43
CA GLY A 86 -2.09 -1.58 -1.58
C GLY A 86 -2.72 -0.64 -2.59
N TYR A 87 -4.05 -0.54 -2.62
CA TYR A 87 -4.78 0.42 -3.46
C TYR A 87 -4.50 1.88 -3.06
N ARG A 88 -4.08 2.13 -1.81
CA ARG A 88 -3.73 3.45 -1.28
C ARG A 88 -2.40 3.97 -1.81
N PHE A 89 -1.53 3.07 -2.30
CA PHE A 89 -0.15 3.40 -2.63
C PHE A 89 0.08 3.43 -4.13
N GLU A 90 0.73 4.48 -4.60
CA GLU A 90 1.27 4.51 -5.96
C GLU A 90 2.42 3.50 -6.11
N SER A 91 2.49 2.82 -7.26
CA SER A 91 3.56 1.86 -7.54
C SER A 91 4.96 2.48 -7.37
N GLY A 92 5.14 3.74 -7.78
CA GLY A 92 6.40 4.47 -7.60
C GLY A 92 6.75 4.71 -6.13
N SER A 93 5.76 4.88 -5.25
CA SER A 93 5.98 5.01 -3.81
C SER A 93 6.47 3.69 -3.20
N LEU A 94 5.89 2.57 -3.63
CA LEU A 94 6.32 1.24 -3.20
C LEU A 94 7.72 0.86 -3.71
N MET A 95 8.07 1.24 -4.94
CA MET A 95 9.44 1.04 -5.45
C MET A 95 10.48 1.83 -4.65
N LYS A 96 10.17 3.09 -4.29
CA LYS A 96 11.03 3.90 -3.40
C LYS A 96 11.15 3.29 -2.01
N LEU A 97 10.07 2.72 -1.48
CA LEU A 97 10.10 1.99 -0.20
C LEU A 97 11.09 0.82 -0.25
N VAL A 98 11.05 -0.01 -1.31
CA VAL A 98 11.99 -1.13 -1.49
C VAL A 98 13.44 -0.65 -1.56
N GLN A 99 13.71 0.45 -2.26
CA GLN A 99 15.05 1.04 -2.33
C GLN A 99 15.54 1.51 -0.96
N GLU A 100 14.69 2.20 -0.20
CA GLU A 100 15.02 2.69 1.14
C GLU A 100 15.25 1.54 2.13
N ILE A 101 14.46 0.46 2.03
CA ILE A 101 14.66 -0.76 2.84
C ILE A 101 16.02 -1.40 2.51
N ASN A 102 16.37 -1.56 1.24
CA ASN A 102 17.68 -2.10 0.82
C ASN A 102 18.84 -1.28 1.40
N ASN A 103 18.74 0.04 1.39
CA ASN A 103 19.75 0.94 1.97
C ASN A 103 19.90 0.76 3.49
N ARG A 104 18.84 0.34 4.19
CA ARG A 104 18.84 0.10 5.64
C ARG A 104 19.32 -1.30 6.01
N ILE A 105 18.89 -2.33 5.28
CA ILE A 105 19.35 -3.71 5.48
C ILE A 105 20.85 -3.82 5.24
N ALA A 106 21.38 -3.13 4.22
CA ALA A 106 22.82 -3.08 3.95
C ALA A 106 23.65 -2.53 5.14
N LYS A 107 23.02 -1.82 6.09
CA LYS A 107 23.66 -1.24 7.27
C LYS A 107 23.38 -2.01 8.57
N ASN A 108 22.30 -2.80 8.62
CA ASN A 108 21.90 -3.55 9.81
C ASN A 108 20.95 -4.70 9.42
N GLU A 109 21.21 -5.91 9.94
CA GLU A 109 20.35 -7.07 9.74
C GLU A 109 19.04 -6.91 10.51
N ASN A 110 17.95 -6.62 9.80
CA ASN A 110 16.61 -6.52 10.38
C ASN A 110 15.64 -7.43 9.64
N LEU A 111 15.34 -8.59 10.24
CA LEU A 111 14.44 -9.58 9.68
C LEU A 111 13.07 -8.99 9.33
N ALA A 112 12.51 -8.08 10.14
CA ALA A 112 11.20 -7.49 9.86
C ALA A 112 11.21 -6.65 8.57
N LEU A 113 12.32 -5.95 8.28
CA LEU A 113 12.52 -5.22 7.04
C LEU A 113 12.69 -6.15 5.84
N GLU A 114 13.38 -7.27 6.00
CA GLU A 114 13.52 -8.28 4.93
C GLU A 114 12.17 -8.89 4.54
N GLN A 115 11.34 -9.23 5.53
CA GLN A 115 10.01 -9.80 5.29
C GLN A 115 9.08 -8.76 4.63
N LEU A 116 9.18 -7.50 5.05
CA LEU A 116 8.47 -6.37 4.42
C LEU A 116 8.89 -6.20 2.96
N MET A 117 10.20 -6.22 2.69
CA MET A 117 10.76 -6.07 1.34
C MET A 117 10.27 -7.18 0.41
N LYS A 118 10.44 -8.44 0.80
CA LYS A 118 10.00 -9.60 0.00
C LYS A 118 8.51 -9.50 -0.35
N SER A 119 7.68 -9.17 0.64
CA SER A 119 6.24 -9.03 0.45
C SER A 119 5.88 -7.86 -0.47
N CYS A 120 6.63 -6.75 -0.41
CA CYS A 120 6.41 -5.59 -1.27
C CYS A 120 6.79 -5.87 -2.72
N GLU A 121 7.91 -6.56 -2.94
CA GLU A 121 8.36 -6.98 -4.28
C GLU A 121 7.39 -7.97 -4.92
N GLU A 122 6.90 -8.95 -4.17
CA GLU A 122 5.88 -9.89 -4.64
C GLU A 122 4.58 -9.18 -5.00
N PHE A 123 4.15 -8.22 -4.19
CA PHE A 123 2.97 -7.40 -4.46
C PHE A 123 3.15 -6.56 -5.74
N LEU A 124 4.29 -5.89 -5.91
CA LEU A 124 4.61 -5.13 -7.11
C LEU A 124 4.66 -6.00 -8.37
N ARG A 125 5.24 -7.20 -8.27
CA ARG A 125 5.27 -8.18 -9.38
C ARG A 125 3.85 -8.60 -9.78
N THR A 126 3.01 -8.88 -8.79
CA THR A 126 1.60 -9.27 -9.02
C THR A 126 0.79 -8.14 -9.65
N ARG A 127 0.98 -6.90 -9.18
CA ARG A 127 0.34 -5.69 -9.73
C ARG A 127 0.81 -5.37 -11.16
N GLY A 128 2.10 -5.58 -11.44
CA GLY A 128 2.66 -5.44 -12.79
C GLY A 128 2.10 -6.49 -13.76
N ALA A 129 2.05 -7.75 -13.33
CA ALA A 129 1.49 -8.84 -14.14
C ALA A 129 0.00 -8.67 -14.47
N THR A 130 -0.81 -8.17 -13.52
CA THR A 130 -2.23 -7.85 -13.76
C THR A 130 -2.41 -6.69 -14.74
N THR A 131 -1.50 -5.71 -14.72
CA THR A 131 -1.52 -4.58 -15.66
C THR A 131 -1.20 -5.04 -17.10
N GLU A 132 -0.30 -6.00 -17.27
CA GLU A 132 0.06 -6.53 -18.60
C GLU A 132 -1.01 -7.48 -19.18
N LEU A 133 -1.68 -8.27 -18.34
CA LEU A 133 -2.81 -9.12 -18.77
C LEU A 133 -4.01 -8.30 -19.27
N GLY A 134 -4.35 -7.18 -18.61
CA GLY A 134 -5.43 -6.30 -19.05
C GLY A 134 -5.13 -5.52 -20.34
N LYS A 135 -3.85 -5.28 -20.66
CA LYS A 135 -3.44 -4.68 -21.94
C LYS A 135 -3.54 -5.68 -23.10
N LEU A 136 -3.28 -6.96 -22.85
CA LEU A 136 -3.37 -8.01 -23.88
C LEU A 136 -4.81 -8.22 -24.35
N GLU A 137 -5.80 -8.08 -23.46
CA GLU A 137 -7.23 -8.19 -23.82
C GLU A 137 -7.74 -6.99 -24.63
N PHE A 138 -7.17 -5.78 -24.44
CA PHE A 138 -7.58 -4.59 -25.19
C PHE A 138 -7.01 -4.54 -26.61
N ALA A 139 -5.89 -5.23 -26.88
CA ALA A 139 -5.31 -5.34 -28.22
C ALA A 139 -6.04 -6.33 -29.14
N GLY A 140 -7.02 -7.10 -28.63
CA GLY A 140 -7.74 -8.13 -29.38
C GLY A 140 -9.04 -7.68 -30.07
N ARG A 141 -9.46 -6.42 -29.96
CA ARG A 141 -10.63 -5.89 -30.68
C ARG A 141 -10.25 -4.68 -31.53
N SER A 142 -9.91 -4.93 -32.79
CA SER A 142 -9.97 -3.91 -33.84
C SER A 142 -10.30 -4.59 -35.17
N HIS A 143 -11.46 -4.19 -35.69
CA HIS A 143 -11.98 -4.29 -37.07
C HIS A 143 -12.08 -5.66 -37.76
N ASP A 144 -13.34 -6.09 -37.96
CA ASP A 144 -13.81 -6.52 -39.28
C ASP A 144 -14.98 -5.62 -39.67
N GLU A 145 -14.66 -4.53 -40.38
CA GLU A 145 -15.63 -3.78 -41.18
C GLU A 145 -15.62 -4.40 -42.57
N THR A 146 -16.57 -5.29 -42.84
CA THR A 146 -16.82 -5.80 -44.19
C THR A 146 -18.13 -5.21 -44.68
N THR A 147 -17.99 -4.19 -45.52
CA THR A 147 -19.00 -3.69 -46.45
C THR A 147 -19.74 -4.84 -47.15
N LEU A 148 -21.06 -4.85 -47.03
CA LEU A 148 -21.94 -5.59 -47.93
C LEU A 148 -22.90 -4.60 -48.59
N ASP A 149 -22.69 -4.48 -49.90
CA ASP A 149 -23.47 -3.77 -50.91
C ASP A 149 -24.98 -3.91 -50.70
N PHE A 150 -25.68 -2.79 -50.62
CA PHE A 150 -27.11 -2.72 -50.90
C PHE A 150 -27.29 -2.35 -52.38
N CYS A 151 -27.19 -3.37 -53.25
CA CYS A 151 -27.88 -3.37 -54.52
C CYS A 151 -29.35 -3.75 -54.29
N ASN A 152 -30.29 -2.82 -54.45
CA ASN A 152 -31.29 -2.92 -55.52
C ASN A 152 -32.37 -1.84 -55.42
N GLN A 153 -32.60 -1.26 -56.58
CA GLN A 153 -33.72 -0.45 -57.01
C GLN A 153 -34.74 -1.37 -57.68
N VAL A 154 -36.02 -1.34 -57.27
CA VAL A 154 -37.26 -1.33 -58.07
C VAL A 154 -38.41 -0.97 -57.12
#